data_AF-A0A839UGP5-F1
#
_entry.id   AF-A0A839UGP5-F1
#
_cell.length_a   1.000
_cell.length_b   1.000
_cell.length_c   1.000
_cell.angle_alpha   90.00
_cell.angle_beta   90.00
_cell.angle_gamma   90.00
#
_symmetry.space_group_name_H-M   'P 1'
#
loop_
_entity.id
_entity.type
_entity.pdbx_description
1 polymer ?
#
loop_
_entity_poly.entity_id
_entity_poly.type
_entity_poly.pdbx_seq_one_letter_code
_entity_poly.pdbx_strand_id
1 'polypeptide(L)'
;MTKKVELTLACGDYEIVRALREGQVKPDGIELTILTEMDSTTRHWRFLRNGEFDVAEVSLSSYIAARGRNLPFNAIPVFLHRRFRHGFIFVNSKSGIREPKDLIGRRVGVKNYLVTATLWLRGILESEYGVPHQSIDWFAELDEDVDFTPPAGLKLTRLPDEKSVETMLLDGEIDALLHPDLIDAIVEKDPRVGRLFPDYKQDEIAYYKRTGIFPIMHVMGIRPEIVERHPWVPINLFQALNEAKRLAMQRMENPRVVPLAWYREAWEEQIDILGDDPWAYGLGERNRHNLETVVGYAHQQGLIDREIPLEELFLDVGQGRKRGEKYRV
;
A
#
# COMPACT_ATOMS: atom_id res chain seq x y z
N MET A 1 11.23 -23.45 31.12
CA MET A 1 11.15 -22.78 29.81
C MET A 1 10.73 -21.35 30.05
N THR A 2 11.43 -20.36 29.49
CA THR A 2 11.01 -18.95 29.55
C THR A 2 9.72 -18.78 28.74
N LYS A 3 8.70 -18.13 29.34
CA LYS A 3 7.40 -17.92 28.70
C LYS A 3 7.53 -16.81 27.64
N LYS A 4 7.11 -17.09 26.40
CA LYS A 4 7.04 -16.10 25.32
C LYS A 4 5.67 -15.44 25.26
N VAL A 5 5.60 -14.27 24.64
CA VAL A 5 4.32 -13.63 24.27
C VAL A 5 3.83 -14.26 22.97
N GLU A 6 2.62 -14.82 22.98
CA GLU A 6 1.97 -15.37 21.79
C GLU A 6 1.18 -14.26 21.10
N LEU A 7 1.47 -14.01 19.82
CA LEU A 7 0.81 -12.98 19.03
C LEU A 7 0.40 -13.53 17.66
N THR A 8 -0.71 -13.01 17.13
CA THR A 8 -1.15 -13.21 15.75
C THR A 8 -0.59 -12.13 14.83
N LEU A 9 -0.09 -12.52 13.66
CA LEU A 9 0.33 -11.63 12.59
C LEU A 9 -0.43 -11.97 11.30
N ALA A 10 -1.29 -11.08 10.84
CA ALA A 10 -1.94 -11.22 9.53
C ALA A 10 -1.19 -10.40 8.47
N CYS A 11 -0.77 -11.00 7.36
CA CYS A 11 -0.08 -10.29 6.26
C CYS A 11 -0.23 -11.02 4.92
N GLY A 12 0.30 -10.47 3.84
CA GLY A 12 0.41 -11.21 2.58
C GLY A 12 1.47 -12.31 2.62
N ASP A 13 1.33 -13.31 1.75
CA ASP A 13 2.37 -14.31 1.50
C ASP A 13 3.46 -13.73 0.59
N TYR A 14 4.45 -13.08 1.19
CA TYR A 14 5.59 -12.49 0.47
C TYR A 14 6.91 -13.19 0.82
N GLU A 15 7.85 -13.17 -0.12
CA GLU A 15 9.20 -13.71 0.15
C GLU A 15 9.87 -13.00 1.33
N ILE A 16 9.66 -11.69 1.50
CA ILE A 16 10.21 -10.87 2.60
C ILE A 16 9.65 -11.21 3.99
N VAL A 17 8.59 -12.01 4.08
CA VAL A 17 8.07 -12.55 5.35
C VAL A 17 8.30 -14.06 5.50
N ARG A 18 8.76 -14.74 4.44
CA ARG A 18 8.93 -16.20 4.41
C ARG A 18 9.82 -16.73 5.54
N ALA A 19 10.94 -16.05 5.81
CA ALA A 19 11.87 -16.47 6.86
C ALA A 19 11.26 -16.41 8.27
N LEU A 20 10.30 -15.51 8.51
CA LEU A 20 9.51 -15.48 9.75
C LEU A 20 8.52 -16.65 9.79
N ARG A 21 7.76 -16.87 8.71
CA ARG A 21 6.76 -17.94 8.62
C ARG A 21 7.38 -19.33 8.78
N GLU A 22 8.54 -19.55 8.17
CA GLU A 22 9.26 -20.82 8.27
C GLU A 22 10.07 -20.94 9.58
N GLY A 23 10.06 -19.92 10.43
CA GLY A 23 10.73 -19.93 11.73
C GLY A 23 12.26 -19.83 11.68
N GLN A 24 12.83 -19.49 10.51
CA GLN A 24 14.26 -19.21 10.36
C GLN A 24 14.65 -17.93 11.10
N VAL A 25 13.78 -16.93 11.09
CA VAL A 25 13.87 -15.71 11.90
C VAL A 25 12.76 -15.75 12.94
N LYS A 26 13.10 -15.42 14.19
CA LYS A 26 12.12 -15.32 15.27
C LYS A 26 12.31 -13.99 16.01
N PRO A 27 11.25 -13.19 16.18
CA PRO A 27 11.32 -12.02 17.04
C PRO A 27 11.65 -12.44 18.48
N ASP A 28 12.60 -11.75 19.11
CA ASP A 28 13.01 -12.09 20.46
C ASP A 28 11.84 -11.95 21.44
N GLY A 29 11.67 -12.93 22.33
CA GLY A 29 10.59 -13.00 23.31
C GLY A 29 9.17 -13.27 22.76
N ILE A 30 8.98 -13.39 21.44
CA ILE A 30 7.66 -13.52 20.80
C ILE A 30 7.53 -14.86 20.06
N GLU A 31 6.35 -15.45 20.14
CA GLU A 31 5.93 -16.58 19.31
C GLU A 31 4.80 -16.10 18.39
N LEU A 32 4.98 -16.22 17.07
CA LEU A 32 4.03 -15.70 16.08
C LEU A 32 3.18 -16.82 15.48
N THR A 33 1.86 -16.60 15.48
CA THR A 33 0.93 -17.30 14.59
C THR A 33 0.73 -16.42 13.34
N ILE A 34 1.29 -16.82 12.19
CA ILE A 34 1.26 -16.02 10.96
C ILE A 34 0.14 -16.50 10.03
N LEU A 35 -0.73 -15.57 9.63
CA LEU A 35 -1.92 -15.81 8.80
C LEU A 35 -1.76 -15.12 7.44
N THR A 36 -1.57 -15.91 6.37
CA THR A 36 -1.27 -15.41 5.02
C THR A 36 -2.36 -15.60 3.97
N GLU A 37 -3.40 -16.35 4.29
CA GLU A 37 -4.40 -16.79 3.30
C GLU A 37 -5.49 -15.75 2.97
N MET A 38 -5.51 -14.62 3.68
CA MET A 38 -6.50 -13.56 3.44
C MET A 38 -6.04 -12.61 2.33
N ASP A 39 -6.97 -12.20 1.48
CA ASP A 39 -6.77 -11.05 0.60
C ASP A 39 -6.59 -9.77 1.43
N SER A 40 -6.06 -8.73 0.78
CA SER A 40 -5.72 -7.48 1.46
C SER A 40 -6.97 -6.76 2.00
N THR A 41 -8.05 -6.69 1.23
CA THR A 41 -9.28 -5.98 1.61
C THR A 41 -9.92 -6.63 2.84
N THR A 42 -10.06 -7.95 2.85
CA THR A 42 -10.57 -8.70 4.00
C THR A 42 -9.69 -8.50 5.24
N ARG A 43 -8.36 -8.55 5.07
CA ARG A 43 -7.43 -8.37 6.19
C ARG A 43 -7.51 -6.98 6.80
N HIS A 44 -7.55 -5.94 5.97
CA HIS A 44 -7.62 -4.55 6.43
C HIS A 44 -8.90 -4.29 7.23
N TRP A 45 -10.05 -4.75 6.71
CA TRP A 45 -11.33 -4.66 7.40
C TRP A 45 -11.32 -5.35 8.76
N ARG A 46 -10.91 -6.63 8.81
CA ARG A 46 -10.87 -7.42 10.06
C ARG A 46 -9.94 -6.84 11.12
N PHE A 47 -8.87 -6.15 10.71
CA PHE A 47 -8.01 -5.44 11.65
C PHE A 47 -8.60 -4.11 12.10
N LEU A 48 -8.94 -3.21 11.17
CA LEU A 48 -9.34 -1.83 11.49
C LEU A 48 -10.76 -1.69 12.04
N ARG A 49 -11.68 -2.61 11.73
CA ARG A 49 -13.04 -2.61 12.28
C ARG A 49 -13.21 -3.56 13.44
N ASN A 50 -12.72 -4.79 13.30
CA ASN A 50 -13.04 -5.86 14.25
C ASN A 50 -11.93 -6.10 15.27
N GLY A 51 -10.73 -5.54 15.06
CA GLY A 51 -9.59 -5.72 15.97
C GLY A 51 -9.17 -7.18 16.12
N GLU A 52 -9.32 -8.01 15.07
CA GLU A 52 -9.22 -9.47 15.20
C GLU A 52 -7.79 -10.03 15.37
N PHE A 53 -6.77 -9.23 15.05
CA PHE A 53 -5.36 -9.63 15.09
C PHE A 53 -4.56 -8.73 16.01
N ASP A 54 -3.50 -9.26 16.63
CA ASP A 54 -2.57 -8.47 17.44
C ASP A 54 -1.76 -7.50 16.57
N VAL A 55 -1.32 -8.00 15.41
CA VAL A 55 -0.51 -7.31 14.42
C VAL A 55 -1.05 -7.63 13.03
N ALA A 56 -1.15 -6.63 12.15
CA ALA A 56 -1.56 -6.86 10.77
C ALA A 56 -0.88 -5.91 9.78
N GLU A 57 -0.67 -6.39 8.57
CA GLU A 57 -0.42 -5.53 7.42
C GLU A 57 -1.71 -4.83 6.99
N VAL A 58 -1.67 -3.50 6.88
CA VAL A 58 -2.84 -2.64 6.68
C VAL A 58 -2.59 -1.61 5.58
N SER A 59 -3.60 -1.31 4.78
CA SER A 59 -3.64 -0.13 3.89
C SER A 59 -3.17 1.14 4.64
N LEU A 60 -2.06 1.73 4.20
CA LEU A 60 -1.52 2.98 4.74
C LEU A 60 -2.57 4.11 4.76
N SER A 61 -3.36 4.27 3.70
CA SER A 61 -4.39 5.30 3.65
C SER A 61 -5.51 5.03 4.66
N SER A 62 -5.94 3.77 4.78
CA SER A 62 -6.93 3.36 5.78
C SER A 62 -6.41 3.59 7.21
N TYR A 63 -5.13 3.32 7.44
CA TYR A 63 -4.47 3.62 8.70
C TYR A 63 -4.40 5.13 8.98
N ILE A 64 -3.99 5.96 8.02
CA ILE A 64 -3.96 7.42 8.16
C ILE A 64 -5.37 7.96 8.48
N ALA A 65 -6.40 7.49 7.76
CA ALA A 65 -7.78 7.87 8.00
C ALA A 65 -8.28 7.44 9.39
N ALA A 66 -7.90 6.25 9.86
CA ALA A 66 -8.20 5.77 11.21
C ALA A 66 -7.56 6.69 12.27
N ARG A 67 -6.27 7.05 12.10
CA ARG A 67 -5.55 7.97 12.99
C ARG A 67 -6.17 9.37 12.99
N GLY A 68 -6.56 9.89 11.83
CA GLY A 68 -7.26 11.17 11.72
C GLY A 68 -8.61 11.21 12.46
N ARG A 69 -9.21 10.04 12.71
CA ARG A 69 -10.45 9.86 13.48
C ARG A 69 -10.21 9.46 14.94
N ASN A 70 -8.97 9.48 15.41
CA ASN A 70 -8.57 9.07 16.75
C ASN A 70 -8.92 7.60 17.08
N LEU A 71 -9.01 6.73 16.07
CA LEU A 71 -9.11 5.29 16.33
C LEU A 71 -7.80 4.78 16.94
N PRO A 72 -7.85 3.87 17.94
CA PRO A 72 -6.71 3.57 18.80
C PRO A 72 -5.72 2.58 18.17
N PHE A 73 -5.45 2.66 16.88
CA PHE A 73 -4.47 1.79 16.21
C PHE A 73 -3.09 2.41 16.22
N ASN A 74 -2.05 1.62 16.49
CA ASN A 74 -0.66 2.04 16.31
C ASN A 74 -0.06 1.33 15.09
N ALA A 75 1.10 1.79 14.62
CA ALA A 75 1.85 1.09 13.58
C ALA A 75 3.37 1.21 13.83
N ILE A 76 4.12 0.21 13.37
CA ILE A 76 5.56 0.31 13.18
C ILE A 76 5.88 0.63 11.72
N PRO A 77 6.99 1.31 11.42
CA PRO A 77 7.35 1.70 10.06
C PRO A 77 7.91 0.52 9.25
N VAL A 78 7.13 -0.55 9.10
CA VAL A 78 7.40 -1.70 8.24
C VAL A 78 6.44 -1.67 7.06
N PHE A 79 6.99 -1.79 5.86
CA PHE A 79 6.27 -1.54 4.60
C PHE A 79 6.34 -2.77 3.69
N LEU A 80 5.53 -3.79 4.00
CA LEU A 80 5.58 -5.07 3.28
C LEU A 80 5.18 -4.98 1.81
N HIS A 81 4.39 -3.95 1.46
CA HIS A 81 3.94 -3.74 0.09
C HIS A 81 4.29 -2.34 -0.39
N ARG A 82 4.98 -2.29 -1.54
CA ARG A 82 5.28 -1.10 -2.34
C ARG A 82 4.98 -1.41 -3.79
N ARG A 83 4.48 -0.43 -4.53
CA ARG A 83 4.10 -0.63 -5.94
C ARG A 83 3.96 0.69 -6.68
N PHE A 84 4.47 0.78 -7.90
CA PHE A 84 4.10 1.89 -8.77
C PHE A 84 2.67 1.72 -9.30
N ARG A 85 1.98 2.83 -9.53
CA ARG A 85 0.53 2.79 -9.80
C ARG A 85 0.11 3.24 -11.19
N HIS A 86 1.00 3.80 -12.03
CA HIS A 86 0.61 4.25 -13.38
C HIS A 86 0.02 3.11 -14.21
N GLY A 87 0.57 1.90 -14.09
CA GLY A 87 0.02 0.73 -14.77
C GLY A 87 -1.42 0.37 -14.39
N PHE A 88 -1.93 0.84 -13.26
CA PHE A 88 -3.21 0.37 -12.68
C PHE A 88 -4.40 1.30 -12.94
N ILE A 89 -4.30 2.10 -14.01
CA ILE A 89 -5.41 2.87 -14.56
C ILE A 89 -5.86 2.22 -15.85
N PHE A 90 -7.08 1.68 -15.85
CA PHE A 90 -7.66 0.99 -16.98
C PHE A 90 -8.76 1.82 -17.61
N VAL A 91 -8.87 1.77 -18.93
CA VAL A 91 -9.83 2.57 -19.71
C VAL A 91 -10.62 1.67 -20.63
N ASN A 92 -11.91 1.94 -20.78
CA ASN A 92 -12.70 1.32 -21.84
C ASN A 92 -12.22 1.86 -23.19
N SER A 93 -11.93 0.99 -24.16
CA SER A 93 -11.42 1.35 -25.48
C SER A 93 -12.35 2.26 -26.29
N LYS A 94 -13.65 2.35 -25.93
CA LYS A 94 -14.65 3.22 -26.56
C LYS A 94 -14.90 4.54 -25.82
N SER A 95 -14.25 4.77 -24.67
CA SER A 95 -14.44 5.99 -23.85
C SER A 95 -13.94 7.27 -24.52
N GLY A 96 -13.01 7.15 -25.47
CA GLY A 96 -12.29 8.27 -26.08
C GLY A 96 -11.16 8.85 -25.22
N ILE A 97 -10.86 8.26 -24.06
CA ILE A 97 -9.76 8.67 -23.18
C ILE A 97 -8.42 8.24 -23.79
N ARG A 98 -7.49 9.18 -23.95
CA ARG A 98 -6.15 8.96 -24.53
C ARG A 98 -5.02 9.46 -23.65
N GLU A 99 -5.28 10.48 -22.84
CA GLU A 99 -4.32 11.03 -21.89
C GLU A 99 -4.97 11.27 -20.52
N PRO A 100 -4.19 11.42 -19.43
CA PRO A 100 -4.75 11.60 -18.09
C PRO A 100 -5.79 12.73 -17.97
N LYS A 101 -5.60 13.85 -18.66
CA LYS A 101 -6.54 14.99 -18.63
C LYS A 101 -7.92 14.66 -19.19
N ASP A 102 -8.04 13.64 -20.03
CA ASP A 102 -9.34 13.21 -20.56
C ASP A 102 -10.23 12.56 -19.48
N LEU A 103 -9.70 12.26 -18.29
CA LEU A 103 -10.47 11.78 -17.14
C LEU A 103 -11.34 12.87 -16.52
N ILE A 104 -11.06 14.15 -16.77
CA ILE A 104 -11.86 15.26 -16.22
C ILE A 104 -13.31 15.14 -16.72
N GLY A 105 -14.25 15.10 -15.79
CA GLY A 105 -15.68 14.95 -16.04
C GLY A 105 -16.13 13.53 -16.42
N ARG A 106 -15.26 12.52 -16.28
CA ARG A 106 -15.58 11.12 -16.61
C ARG A 106 -16.14 10.35 -15.43
N ARG A 107 -16.80 9.24 -15.76
CA ARG A 107 -17.28 8.24 -14.78
C ARG A 107 -16.16 7.24 -14.52
N VAL A 108 -15.67 7.17 -13.29
CA VAL A 108 -14.49 6.38 -12.95
C VAL A 108 -14.77 5.46 -11.77
N GLY A 109 -14.52 4.17 -11.97
CA GLY A 109 -14.69 3.14 -10.96
C GLY A 109 -13.48 3.00 -10.05
N VAL A 110 -13.73 2.54 -8.82
CA VAL A 110 -12.73 2.12 -7.82
C VAL A 110 -13.31 0.95 -7.01
N LYS A 111 -12.48 0.01 -6.54
CA LYS A 111 -12.97 -1.00 -5.58
C LYS A 111 -13.38 -0.34 -4.27
N ASN A 112 -12.46 0.42 -3.68
CA ASN A 112 -12.68 1.22 -2.48
C ASN A 112 -12.09 2.60 -2.73
N TYR A 113 -12.74 3.65 -2.22
CA TYR A 113 -12.28 5.01 -2.44
C TYR A 113 -11.09 5.36 -1.55
N LEU A 114 -11.09 4.87 -0.31
CA LEU A 114 -10.17 5.32 0.71
C LEU A 114 -8.80 4.63 0.61
N VAL A 115 -8.72 3.39 0.13
CA VAL A 115 -7.50 2.56 0.18
C VAL A 115 -6.29 3.17 -0.53
N THR A 116 -5.09 2.77 -0.10
CA THR A 116 -3.82 3.39 -0.51
C THR A 116 -3.58 3.43 -2.01
N ALA A 117 -3.93 2.36 -2.74
CA ALA A 117 -3.75 2.32 -4.19
C ALA A 117 -4.51 3.47 -4.87
N THR A 118 -5.78 3.64 -4.51
CA THR A 118 -6.66 4.66 -5.06
C THR A 118 -6.24 6.07 -4.63
N LEU A 119 -5.80 6.25 -3.37
CA LEU A 119 -5.26 7.52 -2.89
C LEU A 119 -4.01 7.95 -3.69
N TRP A 120 -3.05 7.05 -3.87
CA TRP A 120 -1.84 7.33 -4.67
C TRP A 120 -2.18 7.65 -6.12
N LEU A 121 -3.06 6.86 -6.73
CA LEU A 121 -3.49 7.08 -8.11
C LEU A 121 -4.09 8.49 -8.29
N ARG A 122 -5.01 8.88 -7.42
CA ARG A 122 -5.61 10.23 -7.45
C ARG A 122 -4.58 11.32 -7.16
N GLY A 123 -3.71 11.11 -6.19
CA GLY A 123 -2.65 12.06 -5.85
C GLY A 123 -1.70 12.30 -7.02
N ILE A 124 -1.22 11.23 -7.67
CA ILE A 124 -0.36 11.31 -8.87
C ILE A 124 -1.09 12.00 -10.03
N LEU A 125 -2.34 11.62 -10.30
CA LEU A 125 -3.16 12.25 -11.34
C LEU A 125 -3.29 13.77 -11.12
N GLU A 126 -3.49 14.20 -9.88
CA GLU A 126 -3.64 15.61 -9.54
C GLU A 126 -2.31 16.36 -9.58
N SER A 127 -1.26 15.83 -8.94
CA SER A 127 0.03 16.52 -8.81
C SER A 127 0.86 16.52 -10.09
N GLU A 128 0.89 15.40 -10.82
CA GLU A 128 1.76 15.23 -12.00
C GLU A 128 1.04 15.55 -13.31
N TYR A 129 -0.29 15.37 -13.36
CA TYR A 129 -1.05 15.45 -14.60
C TYR A 129 -2.14 16.54 -14.59
N GLY A 130 -2.36 17.21 -13.45
CA GLY A 130 -3.33 18.30 -13.33
C GLY A 130 -4.77 17.83 -13.50
N VAL A 131 -5.10 16.64 -12.98
CA VAL A 131 -6.44 16.04 -12.97
C VAL A 131 -7.00 16.09 -11.55
N PRO A 132 -7.80 17.11 -11.18
CA PRO A 132 -8.31 17.24 -9.83
C PRO A 132 -9.24 16.09 -9.48
N HIS A 133 -9.08 15.47 -8.30
CA HIS A 133 -9.93 14.34 -7.89
C HIS A 133 -11.43 14.69 -7.84
N GLN A 134 -11.80 15.94 -7.55
CA GLN A 134 -13.19 16.40 -7.54
C GLN A 134 -13.80 16.61 -8.93
N SER A 135 -12.97 16.59 -9.98
CA SER A 135 -13.43 16.74 -11.36
C SER A 135 -14.01 15.45 -11.95
N ILE A 136 -13.91 14.34 -11.24
CA ILE A 136 -14.33 12.99 -11.66
C ILE A 136 -15.61 12.58 -10.94
N ASP A 137 -16.48 11.85 -11.64
CA ASP A 137 -17.66 11.20 -11.08
C ASP A 137 -17.27 9.78 -10.63
N TRP A 138 -17.10 9.56 -9.32
CA TRP A 138 -16.58 8.30 -8.77
C TRP A 138 -17.67 7.28 -8.45
N PHE A 139 -17.38 6.01 -8.77
CA PHE A 139 -18.21 4.86 -8.44
C PHE A 139 -17.38 3.85 -7.64
N ALA A 140 -17.76 3.60 -6.39
CA ALA A 140 -17.02 2.70 -5.50
C ALA A 140 -17.83 1.43 -5.21
N GLU A 141 -17.18 0.27 -5.38
CA GLU A 141 -17.83 -1.04 -5.25
C GLU A 141 -18.01 -1.48 -3.79
N LEU A 142 -16.96 -1.40 -2.99
CA LEU A 142 -16.86 -2.02 -1.66
C LEU A 142 -16.80 -0.98 -0.54
N ASP A 143 -17.45 -1.27 0.58
CA ASP A 143 -17.37 -0.45 1.79
C ASP A 143 -15.94 -0.15 2.23
N GLU A 144 -15.76 0.96 2.94
CA GLU A 144 -14.44 1.40 3.37
C GLU A 144 -14.04 0.75 4.69
N ASP A 145 -12.75 0.43 4.81
CA ASP A 145 -12.14 -0.12 6.04
C ASP A 145 -12.40 0.76 7.26
N VAL A 146 -12.58 2.07 7.03
CA VAL A 146 -12.83 3.09 8.05
C VAL A 146 -13.95 3.99 7.53
N ASP A 147 -14.95 4.27 8.36
CA ASP A 147 -16.04 5.17 7.99
C ASP A 147 -15.50 6.55 7.63
N PHE A 148 -15.82 7.04 6.43
CA PHE A 148 -15.51 8.41 6.03
C PHE A 148 -16.73 9.07 5.41
N THR A 149 -16.83 10.38 5.63
CA THR A 149 -17.80 11.22 4.94
C THR A 149 -17.10 11.87 3.76
N PRO A 150 -17.58 11.69 2.52
CA PRO A 150 -17.05 12.38 1.36
C PRO A 150 -17.02 13.90 1.59
N PRO A 151 -15.89 14.60 1.32
CA PRO A 151 -15.84 16.04 1.47
C PRO A 151 -16.80 16.73 0.49
N ALA A 152 -17.21 17.96 0.84
CA ALA A 152 -18.08 18.76 -0.01
C ALA A 152 -17.49 18.93 -1.42
N GLY A 153 -18.32 18.75 -2.45
CA GLY A 153 -17.89 18.82 -3.85
C GLY A 153 -17.40 17.49 -4.44
N LEU A 154 -17.09 16.48 -3.62
CA LEU A 154 -16.75 15.15 -4.12
C LEU A 154 -18.00 14.41 -4.58
N LYS A 155 -18.01 14.00 -5.85
CA LYS A 155 -19.06 13.15 -6.41
C LYS A 155 -18.67 11.69 -6.28
N LEU A 156 -19.20 11.03 -5.25
CA LEU A 156 -18.94 9.63 -4.97
C LEU A 156 -20.24 8.87 -4.79
N THR A 157 -20.44 7.83 -5.61
CA THR A 157 -21.58 6.93 -5.54
C THR A 157 -21.11 5.55 -5.10
N ARG A 158 -21.69 5.05 -4.01
CA ARG A 158 -21.55 3.63 -3.62
C ARG A 158 -22.45 2.79 -4.52
N LEU A 159 -21.88 1.76 -5.14
CA LEU A 159 -22.64 0.83 -5.98
C LEU A 159 -23.43 -0.18 -5.12
N PRO A 160 -24.56 -0.70 -5.63
CA PRO A 160 -25.21 -1.87 -5.04
C PRO A 160 -24.34 -3.13 -5.13
N ASP A 161 -24.53 -4.07 -4.22
CA ASP A 161 -23.73 -5.30 -4.09
C ASP A 161 -23.69 -6.17 -5.37
N GLU A 162 -24.72 -6.10 -6.21
CA GLU A 162 -24.79 -6.87 -7.45
C GLU A 162 -23.98 -6.26 -8.61
N LYS A 163 -23.46 -5.03 -8.44
CA LYS A 163 -22.65 -4.36 -9.47
C LYS A 163 -21.16 -4.48 -9.19
N SER A 164 -20.39 -4.70 -10.25
CA SER A 164 -18.92 -4.74 -10.23
C SER A 164 -18.34 -3.62 -11.09
N VAL A 165 -17.35 -2.88 -10.58
CA VAL A 165 -16.68 -1.83 -11.38
C VAL A 165 -15.92 -2.42 -12.57
N GLU A 166 -15.43 -3.66 -12.48
CA GLU A 166 -14.76 -4.33 -13.59
C GLU A 166 -15.74 -4.65 -14.74
N THR A 167 -16.92 -5.19 -14.40
CA THR A 167 -17.99 -5.44 -15.38
C THR A 167 -18.51 -4.13 -15.98
N MET A 168 -18.76 -3.13 -15.15
CA MET A 168 -19.19 -1.80 -15.61
C MET A 168 -18.17 -1.15 -16.56
N LEU A 169 -16.87 -1.35 -16.33
CA LEU A 169 -15.83 -0.89 -17.25
C LEU A 169 -15.93 -1.61 -18.59
N LEU A 170 -16.07 -2.93 -18.60
CA LEU A 170 -16.20 -3.72 -19.83
C LEU A 170 -17.43 -3.33 -20.66
N ASP A 171 -18.53 -3.06 -19.99
CA ASP A 171 -19.82 -2.71 -20.61
C ASP A 171 -19.91 -1.23 -21.02
N GLY A 172 -18.97 -0.40 -20.57
CA GLY A 172 -18.95 1.05 -20.85
C GLY A 172 -19.91 1.88 -19.99
N GLU A 173 -20.41 1.29 -18.89
CA GLU A 173 -21.16 2.01 -17.85
C GLU A 173 -20.26 2.99 -17.08
N ILE A 174 -18.96 2.70 -16.99
CA ILE A 174 -17.92 3.65 -16.59
C ILE A 174 -16.83 3.72 -17.66
N ASP A 175 -16.13 4.85 -17.70
CA ASP A 175 -15.18 5.17 -18.76
C ASP A 175 -13.75 4.69 -18.42
N ALA A 176 -13.42 4.69 -17.12
CA ALA A 176 -12.13 4.25 -16.60
C ALA A 176 -12.26 3.61 -15.20
N LEU A 177 -11.19 2.94 -14.75
CA LEU A 177 -11.10 2.23 -13.49
C LEU A 177 -9.70 2.41 -12.88
N LEU A 178 -9.65 2.87 -11.63
CA LEU A 178 -8.44 2.86 -10.80
C LEU A 178 -8.53 1.64 -9.89
N HIS A 179 -7.61 0.67 -10.08
CA HIS A 179 -7.70 -0.63 -9.41
C HIS A 179 -6.47 -0.95 -8.55
N PRO A 180 -6.60 -1.64 -7.41
CA PRO A 180 -5.43 -2.08 -6.63
C PRO A 180 -4.64 -3.21 -7.32
N ASP A 181 -5.29 -4.00 -8.16
CA ASP A 181 -4.75 -5.21 -8.79
C ASP A 181 -4.92 -5.22 -10.30
N LEU A 182 -4.34 -6.21 -10.98
CA LEU A 182 -4.68 -6.47 -12.37
C LEU A 182 -6.11 -7.02 -12.44
N ILE A 183 -6.90 -6.50 -13.37
CA ILE A 183 -8.24 -7.00 -13.66
C ILE A 183 -8.17 -8.11 -14.71
N ASP A 184 -9.15 -9.01 -14.71
CA ASP A 184 -9.16 -10.18 -15.61
C ASP A 184 -9.06 -9.77 -17.08
N ALA A 185 -9.77 -8.71 -17.47
CA ALA A 185 -9.73 -8.16 -18.82
C ALA A 185 -8.30 -7.84 -19.32
N ILE A 186 -7.41 -7.38 -18.42
CA ILE A 186 -6.01 -7.07 -18.77
C ILE A 186 -5.17 -8.34 -18.84
N VAL A 187 -5.41 -9.32 -17.97
CA VAL A 187 -4.72 -10.61 -17.96
C VAL A 187 -5.07 -11.42 -19.21
N GLU A 188 -6.36 -11.45 -19.57
CA GLU A 188 -6.91 -12.13 -20.73
C GLU A 188 -6.68 -11.38 -22.05
N LYS A 189 -6.20 -10.12 -21.97
CA LYS A 189 -5.98 -9.23 -23.10
C LYS A 189 -7.27 -8.94 -23.89
N ASP A 190 -8.37 -8.72 -23.18
CA ASP A 190 -9.63 -8.31 -23.78
C ASP A 190 -9.46 -6.95 -24.48
N PRO A 191 -9.74 -6.84 -25.80
CA PRO A 191 -9.51 -5.61 -26.56
C PRO A 191 -10.42 -4.45 -26.15
N ARG A 192 -11.47 -4.69 -25.35
CA ARG A 192 -12.39 -3.66 -24.85
C ARG A 192 -11.77 -2.81 -23.75
N VAL A 193 -10.68 -3.26 -23.12
CA VAL A 193 -10.03 -2.54 -22.01
C VAL A 193 -8.54 -2.41 -22.26
N GLY A 194 -8.01 -1.21 -22.05
CA GLY A 194 -6.59 -0.91 -22.14
C GLY A 194 -6.06 -0.25 -20.87
N ARG A 195 -4.74 -0.05 -20.80
CA ARG A 195 -4.12 0.83 -19.79
C ARG A 195 -4.14 2.26 -20.30
N LEU A 196 -4.38 3.22 -19.42
CA LEU A 196 -4.23 4.65 -19.73
C LEU A 196 -2.77 4.98 -20.09
N PHE A 197 -1.82 4.38 -19.37
CA PHE A 197 -0.39 4.47 -19.61
C PHE A 197 0.08 3.20 -20.34
N PRO A 198 0.19 3.21 -21.68
CA PRO A 198 0.58 2.02 -22.43
C PRO A 198 2.03 1.60 -22.15
N ASP A 199 2.92 2.55 -21.88
CA ASP A 199 4.33 2.32 -21.50
C ASP A 199 4.57 2.67 -20.02
N TYR A 200 3.67 2.18 -19.15
CA TYR A 200 3.66 2.50 -17.73
C TYR A 200 5.01 2.30 -17.05
N LYS A 201 5.85 1.33 -17.46
CA LYS A 201 7.19 1.14 -16.87
C LYS A 201 8.06 2.39 -17.09
N GLN A 202 8.08 2.97 -18.29
CA GLN A 202 8.86 4.17 -18.56
C GLN A 202 8.30 5.40 -17.82
N ASP A 203 6.97 5.53 -17.75
CA ASP A 203 6.32 6.59 -16.97
C ASP A 203 6.67 6.49 -15.48
N GLU A 204 6.69 5.28 -14.93
CA GLU A 204 7.03 5.00 -13.53
C GLU A 204 8.50 5.29 -13.21
N ILE A 205 9.41 4.93 -14.12
CA ILE A 205 10.83 5.29 -14.01
C ILE A 205 11.01 6.80 -14.07
N ALA A 206 10.32 7.48 -14.99
CA ALA A 206 10.39 8.93 -15.12
C ALA A 206 9.84 9.63 -13.86
N TYR A 207 8.72 9.13 -13.31
CA TYR A 207 8.16 9.59 -12.05
C TYR A 207 9.15 9.40 -10.90
N TYR A 208 9.76 8.22 -10.76
CA TYR A 208 10.75 7.96 -9.72
C TYR A 208 11.99 8.85 -9.84
N LYS A 209 12.51 9.08 -11.06
CA LYS A 209 13.67 9.96 -11.27
C LYS A 209 13.39 11.41 -10.87
N ARG A 210 12.16 11.90 -11.06
CA ARG A 210 11.77 13.27 -10.67
C ARG A 210 11.49 13.41 -9.18
N THR A 211 10.84 12.41 -8.58
CA THR A 211 10.27 12.54 -7.22
C THR A 211 11.03 11.75 -6.16
N GLY A 212 11.79 10.72 -6.53
CA GLY A 212 12.34 9.75 -5.60
C GLY A 212 11.30 8.82 -4.96
N ILE A 213 10.03 8.87 -5.39
CA ILE A 213 8.92 8.15 -4.76
C ILE A 213 8.72 6.79 -5.42
N PHE A 214 9.03 5.73 -4.69
CA PHE A 214 8.48 4.38 -4.94
C PHE A 214 7.35 4.12 -3.91
N PRO A 215 6.07 4.23 -4.30
CA PRO A 215 4.96 4.37 -3.37
C PRO A 215 4.85 3.26 -2.31
N ILE A 216 4.72 3.67 -1.04
CA ILE A 216 4.39 2.76 0.08
C ILE A 216 2.89 2.47 0.05
N MET A 217 2.52 1.19 0.06
CA MET A 217 1.12 0.76 0.02
C MET A 217 0.58 0.44 1.39
N HIS A 218 1.30 -0.40 2.13
CA HIS A 218 0.83 -0.94 3.41
C HIS A 218 1.81 -0.64 4.55
N VAL A 219 1.29 -0.59 5.76
CA VAL A 219 2.03 -0.46 7.03
C VAL A 219 1.76 -1.67 7.92
N MET A 220 2.57 -1.84 8.96
CA MET A 220 2.35 -2.87 9.97
C MET A 220 1.66 -2.27 11.19
N GLY A 221 0.34 -2.45 11.26
CA GLY A 221 -0.50 -2.07 12.39
C GLY A 221 -0.31 -2.99 13.60
N ILE A 222 -0.42 -2.43 14.80
CA ILE A 222 -0.32 -3.13 16.08
C ILE A 222 -1.43 -2.62 17.00
N ARG A 223 -2.13 -3.55 17.66
CA ARG A 223 -3.12 -3.20 18.68
C ARG A 223 -2.48 -2.47 19.87
N PRO A 224 -3.12 -1.42 20.40
CA PRO A 224 -2.54 -0.57 21.44
C PRO A 224 -2.24 -1.35 22.72
N GLU A 225 -3.10 -2.32 23.10
CA GLU A 225 -2.96 -3.11 24.33
C GLU A 225 -1.68 -3.94 24.33
N ILE A 226 -1.17 -4.31 23.14
CA ILE A 226 0.09 -5.05 23.00
C ILE A 226 1.27 -4.15 23.35
N VAL A 227 1.26 -2.91 22.87
CA VAL A 227 2.31 -1.93 23.15
C VAL A 227 2.31 -1.55 24.63
N GLU A 228 1.13 -1.36 25.22
CA GLU A 228 0.97 -1.01 26.64
C GLU A 228 1.49 -2.12 27.56
N ARG A 229 1.17 -3.38 27.26
CA ARG A 229 1.60 -4.53 28.08
C ARG A 229 3.05 -4.93 27.83
N HIS A 230 3.52 -4.77 26.60
CA HIS A 230 4.81 -5.26 26.14
C HIS A 230 5.51 -4.20 25.26
N PRO A 231 6.02 -3.10 25.84
CA PRO A 231 6.58 -1.97 25.09
C PRO A 231 7.82 -2.31 24.24
N TRP A 232 8.44 -3.48 24.46
CA TRP A 232 9.56 -3.98 23.68
C TRP A 232 9.14 -4.74 22.40
N VAL A 233 7.86 -5.12 22.26
CA VAL A 233 7.33 -5.87 21.11
C VAL A 233 7.52 -5.12 19.77
N PRO A 234 7.20 -3.81 19.66
CA PRO A 234 7.39 -3.06 18.41
C PRO A 234 8.82 -3.13 17.88
N ILE A 235 9.81 -2.97 18.76
CA ILE A 235 11.24 -2.99 18.41
C ILE A 235 11.65 -4.39 17.95
N ASN A 236 11.27 -5.44 18.68
CA ASN A 236 11.66 -6.81 18.36
C ASN A 236 10.99 -7.31 17.06
N LEU A 237 9.74 -6.92 16.80
CA LEU A 237 9.07 -7.18 15.53
C LEU A 237 9.76 -6.45 14.38
N PHE A 238 10.06 -5.16 14.56
CA PHE A 238 10.76 -4.36 13.55
C PHE A 238 12.11 -4.97 13.17
N GLN A 239 12.91 -5.44 14.14
CA GLN A 239 14.17 -6.11 13.88
C GLN A 239 13.98 -7.44 13.12
N ALA A 240 13.05 -8.28 13.57
CA ALA A 240 12.80 -9.57 12.93
C ALA A 240 12.30 -9.42 11.48
N LEU A 241 11.44 -8.43 11.23
CA LEU A 241 10.95 -8.13 9.88
C LEU A 241 12.07 -7.59 8.98
N ASN A 242 12.98 -6.76 9.49
CA ASN A 242 14.17 -6.33 8.74
C ASN A 242 15.09 -7.51 8.41
N GLU A 243 15.34 -8.41 9.36
CA GLU A 243 16.19 -9.59 9.13
C GLU A 243 15.56 -10.56 8.12
N ALA A 244 14.25 -10.79 8.21
CA ALA A 244 13.51 -11.60 7.25
C ALA A 244 13.60 -11.02 5.84
N LYS A 245 13.40 -9.70 5.70
CA LYS A 245 13.60 -9.00 4.43
C LYS A 245 15.04 -9.14 3.93
N ARG A 246 16.04 -8.96 4.78
CA ARG A 246 17.46 -9.08 4.40
C ARG A 246 17.77 -10.46 3.81
N LEU A 247 17.31 -11.53 4.48
CA LEU A 247 17.47 -12.90 4.00
C LEU A 247 16.72 -13.15 2.68
N ALA A 248 15.52 -12.60 2.54
CA ALA A 248 14.75 -12.67 1.30
C ALA A 248 15.48 -11.97 0.14
N MET A 249 15.95 -10.74 0.33
CA MET A 249 16.68 -9.99 -0.70
C MET A 249 17.97 -10.73 -1.13
N GLN A 250 18.70 -11.29 -0.17
CA GLN A 250 19.89 -12.12 -0.45
C GLN A 250 19.54 -13.38 -1.27
N ARG A 251 18.41 -14.01 -0.97
CA ARG A 251 17.94 -15.20 -1.71
C ARG A 251 17.50 -14.84 -3.13
N MET A 252 16.80 -13.72 -3.29
CA MET A 252 16.29 -13.25 -4.58
C MET A 252 17.42 -12.84 -5.54
N GLU A 253 18.64 -12.56 -5.07
CA GLU A 253 19.77 -12.32 -5.96
C GLU A 253 20.09 -13.55 -6.86
N ASN A 254 19.80 -14.76 -6.39
CA ASN A 254 20.04 -16.00 -7.15
C ASN A 254 18.96 -16.20 -8.23
N PRO A 255 19.26 -16.06 -9.53
CA PRO A 255 18.25 -16.17 -10.60
C PRO A 255 17.60 -17.54 -10.69
N ARG A 256 18.18 -18.58 -10.10
CA ARG A 256 17.63 -19.94 -10.15
C ARG A 256 16.37 -20.13 -9.30
N VAL A 257 16.07 -19.21 -8.38
CA VAL A 257 14.87 -19.30 -7.53
C VAL A 257 13.62 -18.74 -8.19
N VAL A 258 13.77 -18.03 -9.33
CA VAL A 258 12.67 -17.42 -10.09
C VAL A 258 12.69 -17.94 -11.53
N PRO A 259 11.61 -18.56 -12.04
CA PRO A 259 11.58 -19.15 -13.38
C PRO A 259 11.29 -18.10 -14.47
N LEU A 260 12.09 -17.02 -14.54
CA LEU A 260 12.00 -15.98 -15.56
C LEU A 260 13.30 -15.92 -16.38
N ALA A 261 13.18 -15.95 -17.71
CA ALA A 261 14.32 -16.02 -18.63
C ALA A 261 15.30 -14.84 -18.47
N TRP A 262 14.78 -13.63 -18.24
CA TRP A 262 15.56 -12.40 -18.11
C TRP A 262 15.56 -11.86 -16.67
N TYR A 263 15.44 -12.75 -15.67
CA TYR A 263 15.36 -12.35 -14.27
C TYR A 263 16.55 -11.49 -13.84
N ARG A 264 17.77 -11.92 -14.19
CA ARG A 264 19.00 -11.23 -13.76
C ARG A 264 19.10 -9.82 -14.34
N GLU A 265 18.73 -9.66 -15.61
CA GLU A 265 18.69 -8.35 -16.28
C GLU A 265 17.67 -7.42 -15.61
N ALA A 266 16.45 -7.91 -15.33
CA ALA A 266 15.45 -7.13 -14.61
C ALA A 266 15.89 -6.76 -13.18
N TRP A 267 16.62 -7.65 -12.49
CA TRP A 267 17.17 -7.39 -11.17
C TRP A 267 18.26 -6.30 -11.18
N GLU A 268 19.18 -6.35 -12.14
CA GLU A 268 20.25 -5.35 -12.31
C GLU A 268 19.68 -3.98 -12.71
N GLU A 269 18.73 -3.96 -13.66
CA GLU A 269 18.02 -2.74 -14.05
C GLU A 269 17.29 -2.11 -12.85
N GLN A 270 16.66 -2.92 -12.00
CA GLN A 270 16.01 -2.41 -10.79
C GLN A 270 17.00 -1.76 -9.83
N ILE A 271 18.20 -2.35 -9.63
CA ILE A 271 19.25 -1.77 -8.78
C ILE A 271 19.69 -0.42 -9.35
N ASP A 272 19.95 -0.35 -10.65
CA ASP A 272 20.38 0.87 -11.32
C ASP A 272 19.34 2.01 -11.19
N ILE A 273 18.05 1.66 -11.16
CA ILE A 273 16.96 2.63 -11.05
C ILE A 273 16.65 2.99 -9.60
N LEU A 274 16.48 2.00 -8.72
CA LEU A 274 15.88 2.16 -7.39
C LEU A 274 16.88 2.04 -6.23
N GLY A 275 18.11 1.63 -6.51
CA GLY A 275 19.16 1.32 -5.53
C GLY A 275 19.04 -0.10 -4.94
N ASP A 276 19.91 -0.39 -3.98
CA ASP A 276 20.09 -1.75 -3.43
C ASP A 276 18.90 -2.27 -2.58
N ASP A 277 18.18 -1.36 -1.91
CA ASP A 277 17.04 -1.72 -1.04
C ASP A 277 15.86 -0.75 -1.20
N PRO A 278 15.04 -0.91 -2.25
CA PRO A 278 13.84 -0.11 -2.41
C PRO A 278 12.71 -0.51 -1.44
N TRP A 279 12.86 -1.61 -0.69
CA TRP A 279 11.96 -2.04 0.38
C TRP A 279 12.46 -1.64 1.78
N ALA A 280 13.29 -0.61 1.88
CA ALA A 280 13.75 -0.07 3.16
C ALA A 280 12.58 0.18 4.13
N TYR A 281 12.72 -0.30 5.37
CA TYR A 281 11.82 -0.01 6.49
C TYR A 281 12.36 1.16 7.31
N GLY A 282 11.54 1.69 8.23
CA GLY A 282 11.89 2.80 9.11
C GLY A 282 11.58 4.18 8.51
N LEU A 283 11.79 5.22 9.30
CA LEU A 283 11.54 6.62 8.94
C LEU A 283 12.81 7.34 8.45
N GLY A 284 13.62 6.67 7.63
CA GLY A 284 14.72 7.34 6.92
C GLY A 284 14.19 8.36 5.91
N GLU A 285 15.06 9.26 5.43
CA GLU A 285 14.71 10.40 4.56
C GLU A 285 13.80 10.02 3.37
N ARG A 286 14.15 8.96 2.61
CA ARG A 286 13.34 8.48 1.47
C ARG A 286 11.92 8.07 1.88
N ASN A 287 11.77 7.44 3.05
CA ASN A 287 10.48 6.99 3.53
C ASN A 287 9.67 8.14 4.12
N ARG A 288 10.33 9.11 4.79
CA ARG A 288 9.66 10.33 5.24
C ARG A 288 9.03 11.08 4.09
N HIS A 289 9.79 11.35 3.02
CA HIS A 289 9.28 12.02 1.84
C HIS A 289 8.06 11.29 1.22
N ASN A 290 8.13 9.96 1.15
CA ASN A 290 7.02 9.13 0.65
C ASN A 290 5.76 9.24 1.52
N LEU A 291 5.93 9.11 2.84
CA LEU A 291 4.85 9.12 3.82
C LEU A 291 4.23 10.51 3.97
N GLU A 292 5.04 11.57 4.00
CA GLU A 292 4.59 12.97 4.03
C GLU A 292 3.79 13.30 2.77
N THR A 293 4.24 12.83 1.60
CA THR A 293 3.49 13.03 0.33
C THR A 293 2.10 12.42 0.41
N VAL A 294 1.96 11.17 0.85
CA VAL A 294 0.65 10.51 0.93
C VAL A 294 -0.23 11.05 2.07
N VAL A 295 0.37 11.54 3.17
CA VAL A 295 -0.36 12.32 4.19
C VAL A 295 -0.89 13.62 3.58
N GLY A 296 -0.08 14.33 2.80
CA GLY A 296 -0.51 15.51 2.05
C GLY A 296 -1.68 15.20 1.10
N TYR A 297 -1.60 14.10 0.36
CA TYR A 297 -2.72 13.65 -0.49
C TYR A 297 -3.97 13.30 0.32
N ALA A 298 -3.83 12.63 1.46
CA ALA A 298 -4.96 12.31 2.33
C ALA A 298 -5.65 13.58 2.84
N HIS A 299 -4.88 14.60 3.23
CA HIS A 299 -5.40 15.88 3.69
C HIS A 299 -6.05 16.67 2.54
N GLN A 300 -5.37 16.81 1.40
CA GLN A 300 -5.87 17.50 0.20
C GLN A 300 -7.20 16.92 -0.30
N GLN A 301 -7.37 15.61 -0.17
CA GLN A 301 -8.57 14.90 -0.63
C GLN A 301 -9.64 14.73 0.46
N GLY A 302 -9.47 15.36 1.63
CA GLY A 302 -10.45 15.37 2.71
C GLY A 302 -10.63 14.05 3.46
N LEU A 303 -9.63 13.16 3.45
CA LEU A 303 -9.66 11.92 4.24
C LEU A 303 -9.32 12.18 5.71
N ILE A 304 -8.54 13.23 5.99
CA ILE A 304 -8.12 13.72 7.31
C ILE A 304 -8.20 15.24 7.36
N ASP A 305 -8.48 15.80 8.54
CA ASP A 305 -8.70 17.26 8.72
C ASP A 305 -7.41 18.07 8.87
N ARG A 306 -6.27 17.39 9.04
CA ARG A 306 -4.93 18.00 9.13
C ARG A 306 -3.88 17.03 8.63
N GLU A 307 -2.74 17.54 8.20
CA GLU A 307 -1.54 16.72 7.98
C GLU A 307 -1.03 16.20 9.33
N ILE A 308 -1.05 14.88 9.50
CA ILE A 308 -0.62 14.21 10.74
C ILE A 308 0.91 14.00 10.68
N PRO A 309 1.69 14.51 11.64
CA PRO A 309 3.11 14.24 11.74
C PRO A 309 3.42 12.74 11.79
N LEU A 310 4.53 12.31 11.18
CA LEU A 310 4.87 10.89 11.12
C LEU A 310 5.14 10.29 12.51
N GLU A 311 5.62 11.10 13.45
CA GLU A 311 5.83 10.72 14.85
C GLU A 311 4.52 10.45 15.59
N GLU A 312 3.40 11.01 15.12
CA GLU A 312 2.07 10.66 15.61
C GLU A 312 1.49 9.43 14.88
N LEU A 313 2.02 9.07 13.71
CA LEU A 313 1.60 7.91 12.93
C LEU A 313 2.40 6.64 13.24
N PHE A 314 3.61 6.72 13.77
CA PHE A 314 4.45 5.55 13.95
C PHE A 314 5.07 5.49 15.34
N LEU A 315 5.09 4.29 15.91
CA LEU A 315 5.80 4.01 17.15
C LEU A 315 7.31 4.19 16.94
N ASP A 316 7.99 4.74 17.94
CA ASP A 316 9.45 4.82 17.94
C ASP A 316 10.05 3.41 18.07
N VAL A 317 10.77 3.00 17.03
CA VAL A 317 11.51 1.73 16.95
C VAL A 317 13.02 1.93 17.04
N GLY A 318 13.47 3.15 17.38
CA GLY A 318 14.87 3.50 17.56
C GLY A 318 15.44 2.92 18.86
N GLN A 319 16.72 2.53 18.82
CA GLN A 319 17.46 2.05 20.01
C GLN A 319 18.52 3.04 20.50
N GLY A 320 18.38 4.31 20.10
CA GLY A 320 19.33 5.38 20.38
C GLY A 320 20.51 5.44 19.39
N ARG A 321 21.43 6.37 19.63
CA ARG A 321 22.57 6.65 18.73
C ARG A 321 23.54 5.46 18.67
N LYS A 322 23.92 5.07 17.44
CA LYS A 322 24.93 4.03 17.16
C LYS A 322 24.57 2.63 17.73
N ARG A 323 23.28 2.33 17.88
CA ARG A 323 22.78 1.02 18.35
C ARG A 323 21.70 0.54 17.37
N GLY A 324 21.78 -0.71 16.94
CA GLY A 324 21.02 -1.21 15.79
C GLY A 324 21.48 -0.55 14.48
N GLU A 325 21.29 -1.19 13.34
CA GLU A 325 21.70 -0.66 12.03
C GLU A 325 20.88 0.59 11.67
N LYS A 326 21.31 1.77 12.13
CA LYS A 326 20.83 3.13 11.77
C LYS A 326 19.36 3.22 11.32
N TYR A 327 18.43 3.23 12.26
CA TYR A 327 17.07 3.74 12.06
C TYR A 327 16.88 4.93 13.00
N ARG A 328 16.99 6.15 12.47
CA ARG A 328 16.75 7.38 13.23
C ARG A 328 15.49 8.08 12.72
N VAL A 329 14.70 8.55 13.68
CA VAL A 329 13.81 9.71 13.58
C VAL A 329 14.62 10.91 13.09
#